data_AF-A0AAP8N6K1-F1
#
_entry.id   AF-A0AAP8N6K1-F1
#
_cell.length_a   1.000
_cell.length_b   1.000
_cell.length_c   1.000
_cell.angle_alpha   90.00
_cell.angle_beta   90.00
_cell.angle_gamma   90.00
#
_symmetry.space_group_name_H-M   'P 1'
#
loop_
_entity.id
_entity.type
_entity.pdbx_description
1 polymer ?
#
loop_
_entity_poly.entity_id
_entity_poly.type
_entity_poly.pdbx_seq_one_letter_code
_entity_poly.pdbx_strand_id
1 'polypeptide(L)' 'PEGLTVFQLVKQGRYPYQTWLKQWSKEDEEKVNHALKMTNMFDLKDQFVDSLSGGQRQRAWIAMTLAQDTDTILLDEPTT' A
#
# COMPACT_ATOMS: atom_id res chain seq x y z
N PRO A 1 -8.99 7.62 4.25
CA PRO A 1 -7.81 7.71 5.13
C PRO A 1 -7.25 9.13 5.07
N GLU A 2 -7.89 10.04 5.79
CA GLU A 2 -7.44 11.43 5.82
C GLU A 2 -6.08 11.52 6.53
N GLY A 3 -5.15 12.25 5.92
CA GLY A 3 -3.86 12.56 6.54
C GLY A 3 -2.81 11.43 6.54
N LEU A 4 -3.02 10.34 5.79
CA LEU A 4 -1.98 9.33 5.59
C LEU A 4 -1.09 9.68 4.39
N THR A 5 0.20 9.40 4.50
CA THR A 5 1.07 9.33 3.31
C THR A 5 0.80 8.05 2.52
N VAL A 6 1.19 8.05 1.24
CA VAL A 6 1.10 6.86 0.38
C VAL A 6 1.83 5.66 1.01
N PHE A 7 3.02 5.88 1.58
CA PHE A 7 3.75 4.84 2.28
C PHE A 7 2.97 4.29 3.48
N GLN A 8 2.38 5.18 4.29
CA GLN A 8 1.58 4.78 5.44
C GLN A 8 0.32 4.00 5.05
N LEU A 9 -0.35 4.37 3.95
CA LEU A 9 -1.46 3.61 3.40
C LEU A 9 -1.02 2.20 2.99
N VAL A 10 0.03 2.09 2.18
CA VAL A 10 0.49 0.78 1.68
C VAL A 10 1.00 -0.12 2.80
N LYS A 11 1.62 0.47 3.83
CA LYS A 11 2.04 -0.22 5.05
C LYS A 11 0.88 -0.93 5.78
N GLN A 12 -0.36 -0.44 5.66
CA GLN A 12 -1.52 -1.11 6.25
C GLN A 12 -1.78 -2.49 5.65
N GLY A 13 -1.35 -2.74 4.40
CA GLY A 13 -1.41 -4.07 3.79
C GLY A 13 -0.60 -5.13 4.56
N ARG A 14 0.35 -4.73 5.41
CA ARG A 14 1.14 -5.65 6.25
C ARG A 14 0.56 -5.92 7.62
N TYR A 15 -0.55 -5.27 8.01
CA TYR A 15 -1.15 -5.44 9.34
C TYR A 15 -1.52 -6.90 9.67
N PRO A 16 -2.04 -7.73 8.73
CA PRO A 16 -2.30 -9.15 9.01
C PRO A 16 -1.07 -9.96 9.43
N TYR A 17 0.14 -9.51 9.07
CA TYR A 17 1.40 -10.17 9.41
C TYR A 17 2.03 -9.66 10.72
N GLN A 18 1.51 -8.55 11.26
CA GLN A 18 1.96 -7.97 12.53
C GLN A 18 1.19 -8.63 13.67
N THR A 19 1.78 -9.66 14.29
CA THR A 19 1.27 -10.22 15.54
C THR A 19 1.89 -9.50 16.74
N TRP A 20 1.32 -9.64 17.93
CA TRP A 20 1.88 -9.06 19.17
C TRP A 20 3.36 -9.45 19.41
N LEU A 21 3.80 -10.58 18.84
CA LEU A 21 5.17 -11.08 18.90
C LEU A 21 6.03 -10.69 17.69
N LYS A 22 5.43 -10.29 16.55
CA LYS A 22 6.13 -9.98 15.30
C LYS A 22 6.04 -8.48 15.03
N GLN A 23 7.06 -7.76 15.49
CA GLN A 23 7.25 -6.34 15.16
C GLN A 23 7.55 -6.16 13.67
N TRP A 24 7.41 -4.91 13.20
CA TRP A 24 7.78 -4.49 11.85
C TRP A 24 9.14 -5.04 11.43
N SER A 25 9.17 -5.79 10.34
CA SER A 25 10.38 -6.46 9.85
C SER A 25 10.93 -5.81 8.58
N LYS A 26 12.18 -6.12 8.25
CA LYS A 26 12.78 -5.74 6.96
C LYS A 26 11.99 -6.32 5.78
N GLU A 27 11.44 -7.52 5.94
CA GLU A 27 10.58 -8.17 4.95
C GLU A 27 9.30 -7.35 4.68
N ASP A 28 8.66 -6.82 5.72
CA ASP A 28 7.48 -5.97 5.55
C ASP A 28 7.79 -4.69 4.77
N GLU A 29 8.94 -4.07 5.05
CA GLU A 29 9.41 -2.90 4.32
C GLU A 29 9.73 -3.23 2.85
N GLU A 30 10.35 -4.37 2.59
CA GLU A 30 10.62 -4.86 1.23
C GLU A 30 9.33 -5.09 0.44
N LYS A 31 8.31 -5.72 1.05
CA LYS A 31 6.99 -5.94 0.43
C LYS A 31 6.27 -4.64 0.12
N VAL A 32 6.29 -3.67 1.04
CA VAL A 32 5.71 -2.33 0.80
C VAL A 32 6.42 -1.61 -0.34
N ASN A 33 7.75 -1.56 -0.31
CA ASN A 33 8.54 -0.90 -1.36
C ASN A 33 8.35 -1.58 -2.72
N HIS A 34 8.21 -2.90 -2.76
CA HIS A 34 7.92 -3.64 -3.98
C HIS A 34 6.54 -3.27 -4.55
N ALA A 35 5.50 -3.27 -3.72
CA ALA A 35 4.15 -2.89 -4.15
C ALA A 35 4.06 -1.44 -4.65
N LEU A 36 4.79 -0.51 -4.01
CA LEU A 36 4.91 0.88 -4.46
C LEU A 36 5.57 1.00 -5.84
N LYS A 37 6.60 0.20 -6.11
CA LYS A 37 7.28 0.19 -7.42
C LYS A 37 6.38 -0.41 -8.51
N MET A 38 5.71 -1.52 -8.22
CA MET A 38 4.79 -2.20 -9.15
C MET A 38 3.63 -1.30 -9.62
N THR A 39 3.22 -0.35 -8.78
CA THR A 39 2.11 0.57 -9.05
C THR A 39 2.55 1.97 -9.47
N ASN A 40 3.85 2.18 -9.67
CA ASN A 40 4.44 3.48 -9.99
C ASN A 40 4.08 4.59 -8.97
N MET A 41 4.13 4.24 -7.69
CA MET A 41 3.83 5.11 -6.55
C MET A 41 5.03 5.37 -5.63
N PHE A 42 6.18 4.76 -5.90
CA PHE A 42 7.38 4.87 -5.05
C PHE A 42 7.86 6.32 -4.89
N ASP A 43 7.88 7.12 -5.95
CA ASP A 43 8.31 8.52 -5.89
C ASP A 43 7.30 9.44 -5.18
N LEU A 44 6.07 8.95 -4.97
CA LEU A 44 5.00 9.64 -4.27
C LEU A 44 4.80 9.13 -2.84
N LYS A 45 5.67 8.24 -2.35
CA LYS A 45 5.51 7.54 -1.06
C LYS A 45 5.34 8.49 0.14
N ASP A 46 5.98 9.66 0.09
CA ASP A 46 5.96 10.66 1.17
C ASP A 46 4.85 11.71 1.00
N GLN A 47 4.12 11.68 -0.12
CA GLN A 47 2.97 12.56 -0.35
C GLN A 47 1.74 12.05 0.40
N PHE A 48 0.89 12.98 0.83
CA PHE A 48 -0.42 12.64 1.39
C PHE A 48 -1.34 12.04 0.32
N VAL A 49 -2.11 11.01 0.68
CA VAL A 49 -3.06 10.36 -0.25
C VAL A 49 -4.10 11.36 -0.78
N ASP A 50 -4.47 12.34 0.05
CA ASP A 50 -5.48 13.35 -0.29
C ASP A 50 -4.98 14.40 -1.31
N SER A 51 -3.65 14.52 -1.51
CA SER A 51 -3.07 15.41 -2.53
C SER A 51 -2.94 14.74 -3.91
N LEU A 52 -3.27 13.45 -4.02
CA LEU A 52 -3.16 12.69 -5.26
C LEU A 52 -4.35 12.92 -6.21
N SER A 53 -4.08 12.84 -7.52
CA SER A 53 -5.15 12.68 -8.51
C SER A 53 -5.94 11.40 -8.27
N GLY A 54 -7.17 11.32 -8.81
CA GLY A 54 -8.04 10.13 -8.67
C GLY A 54 -7.34 8.82 -9.07
N GLY A 55 -6.69 8.80 -10.23
CA GLY A 55 -5.96 7.62 -10.71
C GLY A 55 -4.71 7.28 -9.89
N GLN A 56 -4.01 8.27 -9.33
CA GLN A 56 -2.90 8.00 -8.40
C GLN A 56 -3.42 7.41 -7.08
N ARG A 57 -4.53 7.94 -6.55
CA ARG A 57 -5.16 7.41 -5.33
C ARG A 57 -5.61 5.96 -5.53
N GLN A 58 -6.24 5.65 -6.66
CA GLN A 58 -6.60 4.29 -7.05
C GLN A 58 -5.37 3.37 -7.09
N ARG A 59 -4.26 3.80 -7.71
CA ARG A 59 -3.00 3.01 -7.70
C ARG A 59 -2.42 2.84 -6.30
N ALA A 60 -2.53 3.83 -5.41
CA ALA A 60 -2.10 3.70 -4.03
C ALA A 60 -2.91 2.63 -3.26
N TRP A 61 -4.21 2.54 -3.53
CA TRP A 61 -5.06 1.46 -2.99
C TRP A 61 -4.70 0.09 -3.55
N ILE A 62 -4.45 -0.01 -4.86
CA ILE A 62 -3.94 -1.25 -5.47
C ILE A 62 -2.62 -1.66 -4.83
N ALA A 63 -1.71 -0.70 -4.59
CA ALA A 63 -0.44 -0.95 -3.93
C ALA A 63 -0.62 -1.51 -2.52
N MET A 64 -1.56 -0.95 -1.73
CA MET A 64 -1.89 -1.46 -0.40
C MET A 64 -2.37 -2.90 -0.46
N THR A 65 -3.25 -3.22 -1.41
CA THR A 65 -3.73 -4.60 -1.59
C THR A 65 -2.61 -5.55 -2.01
N LEU A 66 -1.73 -5.13 -2.92
CA LEU A 66 -0.56 -5.94 -3.33
C LEU A 66 0.45 -6.15 -2.19
N ALA A 67 0.61 -5.17 -1.30
CA ALA A 67 1.48 -5.30 -0.14
C ALA A 67 0.98 -6.38 0.84
N GLN A 68 -0.29 -6.78 0.78
CA GLN A 68 -0.78 -7.93 1.53
C GLN A 68 -0.08 -9.22 1.12
N ASP A 69 0.52 -9.34 -0.07
CA ASP A 69 1.30 -10.53 -0.45
C ASP A 69 0.50 -11.84 -0.29
N THR A 70 -0.78 -11.79 -0.67
CA THR A 70 -1.71 -12.93 -0.63
C THR A 70 -1.79 -13.60 -2.00
N ASP A 71 -2.04 -14.91 -2.02
CA ASP A 71 -2.15 -15.70 -3.26
C ASP A 71 -3.35 -15.27 -4.13
N THR A 72 -4.35 -14.63 -3.53
CA THR A 72 -5.56 -14.20 -4.23
C THR A 72 -6.01 -12.83 -3.71
N ILE A 73 -6.46 -11.99 -4.63
CA ILE A 73 -7.01 -10.66 -4.38
C ILE A 73 -8.35 -10.58 -5.12
N LEU A 74 -9.39 -10.10 -4.43
CA LEU A 74 -10.66 -9.74 -5.04
C LEU A 74 -10.76 -8.22 -5.14
N LEU A 75 -10.96 -7.71 -6.34
CA LEU A 75 -11.18 -6.29 -6.60
C LEU A 75 -12.59 -6.11 -7.13
N ASP A 76 -13.37 -5.24 -6.49
CA ASP A 76 -14.67 -4.82 -6.99
C ASP A 76 -14.52 -3.45 -7.66
N GLU A 77 -14.93 -3.34 -8.92
CA GLU A 77 -14.87 -2.13 -9.76
C GLU A 77 -13.54 -1.34 -9.69
N PRO A 78 -12.37 -1.94 -9.98
CA PRO A 78 -11.08 -1.29 -9.76
C PRO A 78 -10.74 -0.19 -10.75
N THR A 79 -11.62 0.18 -11.69
CA THR A 79 -11.32 1.09 -12.82
C THR A 79 -12.25 2.30 -12.95
N THR A 80 -13.20 2.50 -12.03
CA THR A 80 -14.19 3.59 -12.10
C THR A 80 -13.67 4.90 -11.53
#